data_AF-A0A7V1Z883-F1
#
_entry.id   AF-A0A7V1Z883-F1
#
_cell.length_a   1.000
_cell.length_b   1.000
_cell.length_c   1.000
_cell.angle_alpha   90.00
_cell.angle_beta   90.00
_cell.angle_gamma   90.00
#
_symmetry.space_group_name_H-M   'P 1'
#
loop_
_entity.id
_entity.type
_entity.pdbx_description
1 polymer ?
#
loop_
_entity_poly.entity_id
_entity_poly.type
_entity_poly.pdbx_seq_one_letter_code
_entity_poly.pdbx_strand_id
1 'polypeptide(L)'
;MPTGLRVRFKRLVRSIAPAARLCVLLALALGVGQLWLWGQAGSTSPTAVNKPAPLPPSLRQAYQQFLRLSPEQQQRLLALDQALREEDTATQARLLRLMVRYAEWLDRLPHEERAWIEQADTEHQKLERIRAVKERQWIRTLPRPDQEALAQARQRSEAEYRQLLEQLRDRDKQLDLEWNLAAPPSENQEWVRPVIARWFKQLRPYLSPQEQQLLAEVQKRNRPLYLYLLAELSEKHHVPVPADLHRSRLIYPPVPQTRLWQFLRNELDASTRQEFERRFRDPAERDLALADLVRAYWQAHPQELHQLHEREIRRLHDKPKPNK
;
A
#
# COMPACT_ATOMS: atom_id res chain seq x y z
N MET A 1 -28.75 13.53 -9.12
CA MET A 1 -27.61 14.47 -9.03
C MET A 1 -26.56 13.89 -8.08
N PRO A 2 -25.23 13.94 -8.35
CA PRO A 2 -24.50 13.91 -9.62
C PRO A 2 -23.71 12.59 -9.77
N THR A 3 -24.13 11.72 -10.70
CA THR A 3 -23.39 10.50 -11.13
C THR A 3 -22.58 10.71 -12.43
N GLY A 4 -22.42 11.96 -12.88
CA GLY A 4 -21.87 12.29 -14.20
C GLY A 4 -20.34 12.31 -14.32
N LEU A 5 -19.59 12.45 -13.22
CA LEU A 5 -18.12 12.64 -13.28
C LEU A 5 -17.34 11.34 -13.49
N ARG A 6 -17.80 10.20 -12.96
CA ARG A 6 -17.11 8.90 -13.12
C ARG A 6 -17.14 8.33 -14.54
N VAL A 7 -18.09 8.76 -15.38
CA VAL A 7 -18.21 8.28 -16.77
C VAL A 7 -17.25 9.01 -17.71
N ARG A 8 -16.87 10.25 -17.40
CA ARG A 8 -15.95 11.04 -18.25
C ARG A 8 -14.51 10.54 -18.16
N PHE A 9 -14.05 10.10 -16.99
CA PHE A 9 -12.71 9.55 -16.81
C PHE A 9 -12.49 8.26 -17.64
N LYS A 10 -13.52 7.40 -17.74
CA LYS A 10 -13.44 6.14 -18.52
C LYS A 10 -13.39 6.34 -20.05
N ARG A 11 -13.86 7.48 -20.57
CA ARG A 11 -13.77 7.79 -22.01
C ARG A 11 -12.48 8.48 -22.40
N LEU A 12 -11.84 9.21 -21.48
CA LEU A 12 -10.63 9.98 -21.79
C LEU A 12 -9.34 9.14 -21.77
N VAL A 13 -9.36 8.01 -21.07
CA VAL A 13 -8.18 7.12 -20.97
C VAL A 13 -7.95 6.32 -22.26
N ARG A 14 -8.96 6.22 -23.16
CA ARG A 14 -9.12 5.33 -24.34
C ARG A 14 -8.13 5.41 -25.51
N SER A 15 -7.01 6.12 -25.39
CA SER A 15 -5.93 5.96 -26.37
C SER A 15 -4.56 6.36 -25.82
N ILE A 16 -3.74 5.40 -25.38
CA ILE A 16 -2.37 5.67 -24.90
C ILE A 16 -1.33 4.71 -25.52
N ALA A 17 -0.62 5.19 -26.54
CA ALA A 17 0.78 4.85 -26.85
C ALA A 17 1.42 6.02 -27.65
N PRO A 18 2.68 6.45 -27.42
CA PRO A 18 3.68 6.18 -26.40
C PRO A 18 3.95 7.46 -25.56
N ALA A 19 3.18 7.69 -24.49
CA ALA A 19 3.35 8.86 -23.60
C ALA A 19 3.99 8.51 -22.23
N ALA A 20 4.38 7.25 -22.03
CA ALA A 20 4.83 6.76 -20.72
C ALA A 20 6.20 7.35 -20.30
N ARG A 21 7.07 7.69 -21.26
CA ARG A 21 8.35 8.37 -20.96
C ARG A 21 8.19 9.83 -20.50
N LEU A 22 7.06 10.49 -20.80
CA LEU A 22 6.85 11.92 -20.48
C LEU A 22 6.27 12.19 -19.09
N CYS A 23 5.69 11.17 -18.43
CA CYS A 23 5.07 11.33 -17.12
C CYS A 23 6.08 11.50 -15.98
N VAL A 24 7.32 10.98 -16.12
CA VAL A 24 8.41 11.16 -15.13
C VAL A 24 8.86 12.61 -15.07
N LEU A 25 8.89 13.31 -16.20
CA LEU A 25 9.44 14.66 -16.28
C LEU A 25 8.42 15.75 -15.91
N LEU A 26 7.12 15.51 -16.09
CA LEU A 26 6.08 16.38 -15.54
C LEU A 26 5.93 16.27 -14.02
N ALA A 27 6.13 15.08 -13.44
CA ALA A 27 6.14 14.93 -11.98
C ALA A 27 7.35 15.62 -11.32
N LEU A 28 8.51 15.66 -11.99
CA LEU A 28 9.67 16.43 -11.54
C LEU A 28 9.50 17.95 -11.73
N ALA A 29 8.74 18.37 -12.75
CA ALA A 29 8.39 19.78 -12.98
C ALA A 29 7.39 20.34 -11.96
N LEU A 30 6.40 19.54 -11.54
CA LEU A 30 5.37 19.96 -10.58
C LEU A 30 5.83 19.84 -9.12
N GLY A 31 6.92 19.11 -8.83
CA GLY A 31 7.53 19.02 -7.50
C GLY A 31 8.17 20.32 -6.99
N VAL A 32 8.39 21.32 -7.86
CA VAL A 32 8.92 22.64 -7.46
C VAL A 32 7.81 23.61 -7.02
N GLY A 33 6.53 23.25 -7.20
CA GLY A 33 5.38 24.11 -6.87
C GLY A 33 5.07 24.25 -5.37
N GLN A 34 5.69 23.46 -4.49
CA GLN A 34 5.47 23.53 -3.03
C GLN A 34 6.30 24.61 -2.32
N LEU A 35 7.16 25.35 -3.05
CA LEU A 35 7.95 26.46 -2.50
C LEU A 35 7.25 27.85 -2.61
N TRP A 36 5.99 27.91 -3.04
CA TRP A 36 5.27 29.17 -3.26
C TRP A 36 4.13 29.50 -2.26
N LEU A 37 3.96 28.71 -1.20
CA LEU A 37 2.88 28.93 -0.21
C LEU A 37 3.31 29.60 1.10
N TRP A 38 4.57 30.04 1.22
CA TRP A 38 5.04 30.85 2.34
C TRP A 38 5.65 32.16 1.83
N GLY A 39 4.85 33.23 1.82
CA GLY A 39 5.34 34.61 1.76
C GLY A 39 4.81 35.43 0.58
N GLN A 40 3.83 36.30 0.84
CA GLN A 40 4.03 37.76 0.89
C GLN A 40 2.68 38.49 0.88
N ALA A 41 2.15 38.76 2.07
CA ALA A 41 1.28 39.91 2.28
C ALA A 41 2.20 41.13 2.46
N GLY A 42 2.66 41.69 1.35
CA GLY A 42 3.51 42.87 1.31
C GLY A 42 3.17 43.68 0.07
N SER A 43 2.33 44.69 0.24
CA SER A 43 1.94 45.65 -0.79
C SER A 43 3.16 46.48 -1.21
N THR A 44 3.67 46.27 -2.43
CA THR A 44 4.61 47.20 -3.05
C THR A 44 4.17 47.53 -4.48
N SER A 45 3.92 48.83 -4.65
CA SER A 45 3.99 49.71 -5.82
C SER A 45 4.01 49.14 -7.24
N PRO A 46 3.25 49.74 -8.17
CA PRO A 46 3.30 49.43 -9.60
C PRO A 46 4.56 50.06 -10.21
N THR A 47 5.66 49.31 -10.28
CA THR A 47 6.86 49.76 -11.01
C THR A 47 7.63 48.57 -11.57
N ALA A 48 8.09 48.73 -12.81
CA ALA A 48 8.86 47.80 -13.63
C ALA A 48 8.07 46.64 -14.28
N VAL A 49 8.01 46.67 -15.62
CA VAL A 49 7.66 45.52 -16.47
C VAL A 49 8.66 44.40 -16.15
N ASN A 50 8.26 43.53 -15.25
CA ASN A 50 9.09 42.48 -14.71
C ASN A 50 9.28 41.42 -15.80
N LYS A 51 10.44 41.45 -16.47
CA LYS A 51 10.79 40.43 -17.47
C LYS A 51 10.74 39.07 -16.75
N PRO A 52 9.89 38.13 -17.18
CA PRO A 52 9.71 36.88 -16.46
C PRO A 52 11.06 36.16 -16.32
N ALA A 53 11.33 35.66 -15.12
CA ALA A 53 12.55 34.93 -14.83
C ALA A 53 12.72 33.78 -15.84
N PRO A 54 13.95 33.49 -16.31
CA PRO A 54 14.18 32.39 -17.24
C PRO A 54 13.75 31.06 -16.61
N LEU A 55 13.05 30.22 -17.39
CA LEU A 55 12.63 28.90 -16.94
C LEU A 55 13.83 28.04 -16.50
N PRO A 56 13.72 27.27 -15.41
CA PRO A 56 14.69 26.26 -15.01
C PRO A 56 15.09 25.34 -16.18
N PRO A 57 16.35 24.87 -16.25
CA PRO A 57 16.81 24.00 -17.35
C PRO A 57 16.00 22.70 -17.46
N SER A 58 15.55 22.12 -16.33
CA SER A 58 14.69 20.93 -16.32
C SER A 58 13.33 21.17 -16.99
N LEU A 59 12.70 22.33 -16.74
CA LEU A 59 11.43 22.70 -17.37
C LEU A 59 11.60 22.94 -18.88
N ARG A 60 12.72 23.55 -19.29
CA ARG A 60 13.02 23.72 -20.71
C ARG A 60 13.16 22.37 -21.43
N GLN A 61 13.85 21.42 -20.82
CA GLN A 61 14.00 20.07 -21.38
C GLN A 61 12.65 19.33 -21.45
N ALA A 62 11.84 19.38 -20.38
CA ALA A 62 10.52 18.78 -20.36
C ALA A 62 9.59 19.39 -21.43
N TYR A 63 9.63 20.71 -21.60
CA TYR A 63 8.86 21.41 -22.63
C TYR A 63 9.31 21.00 -24.04
N GLN A 64 10.61 20.93 -24.31
CA GLN A 64 11.13 20.45 -25.59
C GLN A 64 10.70 19.01 -25.89
N GLN A 65 10.66 18.14 -24.88
CA GLN A 65 10.16 16.78 -25.05
C GLN A 65 8.66 16.74 -25.33
N PHE A 66 7.87 17.58 -24.65
CA PHE A 66 6.45 17.73 -24.93
C PHE A 66 6.21 18.16 -26.39
N LEU A 67 6.98 19.13 -26.89
CA LEU A 67 6.88 19.58 -28.29
C LEU A 67 7.28 18.49 -29.31
N ARG A 68 8.06 17.49 -28.92
CA ARG A 68 8.42 16.35 -29.79
C ARG A 68 7.31 15.30 -29.90
N LEU A 69 6.30 15.34 -29.03
CA LEU A 69 5.13 14.47 -29.13
C LEU A 69 4.26 14.84 -30.33
N SER A 70 3.49 13.88 -30.85
CA SER A 70 2.48 14.21 -31.87
C SER A 70 1.40 15.15 -31.29
N PRO A 71 0.74 15.99 -32.11
CA PRO A 71 -0.30 16.91 -31.62
C PRO A 71 -1.41 16.21 -30.83
N GLU A 72 -1.80 15.00 -31.24
CA GLU A 72 -2.77 14.19 -30.50
C GLU A 72 -2.27 13.78 -29.11
N GLN A 73 -1.00 13.38 -29.00
CA GLN A 73 -0.38 13.01 -27.73
C GLN A 73 -0.23 14.22 -26.81
N GLN A 74 0.12 15.38 -27.36
CA GLN A 74 0.18 16.65 -26.63
C GLN A 74 -1.19 16.98 -26.03
N GLN A 75 -2.26 16.93 -26.83
CA GLN A 75 -3.63 17.17 -26.35
C GLN A 75 -4.06 16.20 -25.26
N ARG A 76 -3.75 14.90 -25.41
CA ARG A 76 -4.07 13.89 -24.38
C ARG A 76 -3.34 14.15 -23.08
N LEU A 77 -2.07 14.56 -23.15
CA LEU A 77 -1.27 14.87 -21.97
C LEU A 77 -1.78 16.13 -21.26
N LEU A 78 -2.18 17.16 -22.00
CA LEU A 78 -2.83 18.35 -21.44
C LEU A 78 -4.16 18.01 -20.77
N ALA A 79 -4.97 17.17 -21.40
CA ALA A 79 -6.25 16.75 -20.84
C ALA A 79 -6.07 15.86 -19.58
N LEU A 80 -5.00 15.06 -19.53
CA LEU A 80 -4.62 14.31 -18.33
C LEU A 80 -4.17 15.24 -17.20
N ASP A 81 -3.36 16.26 -17.49
CA ASP A 81 -2.95 17.26 -16.50
C ASP A 81 -4.16 18.00 -15.94
N GLN A 82 -5.09 18.41 -16.80
CA GLN A 82 -6.35 19.04 -16.38
C GLN A 82 -7.17 18.10 -15.48
N ALA A 83 -7.36 16.84 -15.89
CA ALA A 83 -8.10 15.86 -15.09
C ALA A 83 -7.43 15.61 -13.72
N LEU A 84 -6.09 15.60 -13.65
CA LEU A 84 -5.37 15.47 -12.39
C LEU A 84 -5.54 16.69 -11.47
N ARG A 85 -5.72 17.89 -12.01
CA ARG A 85 -6.00 19.11 -11.21
C ARG A 85 -7.43 19.19 -10.70
N GLU A 86 -8.36 18.49 -11.34
CA GLU A 86 -9.75 18.38 -10.88
C GLU A 86 -9.91 17.44 -9.67
N GLU A 87 -8.93 16.56 -9.42
CA GLU A 87 -8.89 15.67 -8.25
C GLU A 87 -8.44 16.40 -6.97
N ASP A 88 -8.77 15.85 -5.80
CA ASP A 88 -8.28 16.38 -4.53
C ASP A 88 -6.75 16.23 -4.40
N THR A 89 -6.11 17.10 -3.60
CA THR A 89 -4.64 17.15 -3.48
C THR A 89 -4.02 15.83 -3.05
N ALA A 90 -4.68 15.05 -2.18
CA ALA A 90 -4.16 13.76 -1.74
C ALA A 90 -4.24 12.70 -2.86
N THR A 91 -5.35 12.67 -3.59
CA THR A 91 -5.52 11.80 -4.77
C THR A 91 -4.54 12.16 -5.87
N GLN A 92 -4.39 13.45 -6.19
CA GLN A 92 -3.43 13.96 -7.17
C GLN A 92 -2.00 13.50 -6.83
N ALA A 93 -1.54 13.72 -5.59
CA ALA A 93 -0.20 13.30 -5.16
C ALA A 93 0.00 11.78 -5.27
N ARG A 94 -1.02 10.99 -4.93
CA ARG A 94 -0.98 9.53 -5.07
C ARG A 94 -0.88 9.09 -6.54
N LEU A 95 -1.69 9.67 -7.42
CA LEU A 95 -1.69 9.34 -8.85
C LEU A 95 -0.36 9.73 -9.52
N LEU A 96 0.17 10.91 -9.21
CA LEU A 96 1.48 11.34 -9.70
C LEU A 96 2.60 10.38 -9.28
N ARG A 97 2.64 9.98 -8.00
CA ARG A 97 3.61 8.96 -7.53
C ARG A 97 3.47 7.64 -8.26
N LEU A 98 2.24 7.20 -8.54
CA LEU A 98 1.99 5.96 -9.28
C LEU A 98 2.47 6.07 -10.73
N MET A 99 2.22 7.21 -11.41
CA MET A 99 2.68 7.47 -12.77
C MET A 99 4.20 7.47 -12.88
N VAL A 100 4.89 8.10 -11.91
CA VAL A 100 6.36 8.08 -11.83
C VAL A 100 6.88 6.66 -11.68
N ARG A 101 6.40 5.91 -10.67
CA ARG A 101 6.82 4.52 -10.44
C ARG A 101 6.56 3.62 -11.66
N TYR A 102 5.43 3.83 -12.34
CA TYR A 102 5.10 3.08 -13.54
C TYR A 102 6.08 3.36 -14.68
N ALA A 103 6.42 4.63 -14.91
CA ALA A 103 7.34 4.99 -15.97
C ALA A 103 8.78 4.58 -15.66
N GLU A 104 9.24 4.70 -14.41
CA GLU A 104 10.51 4.13 -13.94
C GLU A 104 10.58 2.61 -14.17
N TRP A 105 9.49 1.89 -13.85
CA TRP A 105 9.40 0.46 -14.11
C TRP A 105 9.49 0.16 -15.61
N LEU A 106 8.77 0.90 -16.45
CA LEU A 106 8.78 0.73 -17.90
C LEU A 106 10.18 1.00 -18.48
N ASP A 107 10.91 1.98 -17.94
CA ASP A 107 12.26 2.31 -18.38
C ASP A 107 13.32 1.28 -17.99
N ARG A 108 13.07 0.49 -16.95
CA ARG A 108 13.91 -0.66 -16.58
C ARG A 108 13.61 -1.93 -17.38
N LEU A 109 12.49 -1.99 -18.12
CA LEU A 109 12.17 -3.16 -18.94
C LEU A 109 13.15 -3.30 -20.11
N PRO A 110 13.50 -4.54 -20.49
CA PRO A 110 14.16 -4.82 -21.77
C PRO A 110 13.41 -4.16 -22.93
N HIS A 111 14.16 -3.68 -23.93
CA HIS A 111 13.60 -2.96 -25.06
C HIS A 111 12.49 -3.75 -25.77
N GLU A 112 12.66 -5.06 -25.92
CA GLU A 112 11.68 -5.97 -26.54
C GLU A 112 10.35 -6.01 -25.78
N GLU A 113 10.40 -6.14 -24.44
CA GLU A 113 9.19 -6.17 -23.61
C GLU A 113 8.48 -4.81 -23.63
N ARG A 114 9.24 -3.71 -23.65
CA ARG A 114 8.68 -2.35 -23.78
C ARG A 114 7.99 -2.14 -25.12
N ALA A 115 8.67 -2.48 -26.22
CA ALA A 115 8.11 -2.38 -27.57
C ALA A 115 6.84 -3.25 -27.69
N TRP A 116 6.85 -4.45 -27.13
CA TRP A 116 5.67 -5.31 -27.08
C TRP A 116 4.51 -4.68 -26.33
N ILE A 117 4.72 -3.99 -25.21
CA ILE A 117 3.65 -3.25 -24.51
C ILE A 117 3.15 -2.06 -25.35
N GLU A 118 4.06 -1.36 -26.04
CA GLU A 118 3.75 -0.15 -26.81
C GLU A 118 2.99 -0.44 -28.12
N GLN A 119 3.22 -1.60 -28.73
CA GLN A 119 2.52 -2.09 -29.93
C GLN A 119 1.09 -2.60 -29.66
N ALA A 120 0.50 -2.31 -28.50
CA ALA A 120 -0.86 -2.74 -28.20
C ALA A 120 -1.86 -1.81 -28.89
N ASP A 121 -2.79 -2.37 -29.67
CA ASP A 121 -3.77 -1.59 -30.45
C ASP A 121 -4.78 -0.88 -29.54
N THR A 122 -5.05 -1.48 -28.37
CA THR A 122 -6.03 -1.00 -27.41
C THR A 122 -5.45 -0.95 -26.00
N GLU A 123 -6.00 -0.10 -25.13
CA GLU A 123 -5.65 -0.09 -23.71
C GLU A 123 -5.84 -1.42 -23.02
N HIS A 124 -6.93 -2.12 -23.34
CA HIS A 124 -7.21 -3.39 -22.71
C HIS A 124 -6.08 -4.38 -23.02
N GLN A 125 -5.69 -4.49 -24.29
CA GLN A 125 -4.54 -5.28 -24.68
C GLN A 125 -3.26 -4.80 -23.98
N LYS A 126 -3.04 -3.48 -23.89
CA LYS A 126 -1.88 -2.92 -23.20
C LYS A 126 -1.82 -3.35 -21.73
N LEU A 127 -2.95 -3.31 -21.02
CA LEU A 127 -3.05 -3.75 -19.63
C LEU A 127 -2.81 -5.25 -19.49
N GLU A 128 -3.35 -6.07 -20.39
CA GLU A 128 -3.06 -7.52 -20.40
C GLU A 128 -1.57 -7.80 -20.64
N ARG A 129 -0.95 -7.09 -21.59
CA ARG A 129 0.51 -7.19 -21.83
C ARG A 129 1.30 -6.79 -20.60
N ILE A 130 0.96 -5.68 -19.94
CA ILE A 130 1.60 -5.24 -18.69
C ILE A 130 1.45 -6.31 -17.58
N ARG A 131 0.25 -6.88 -17.41
CA ARG A 131 0.01 -7.95 -16.43
C ARG A 131 0.88 -9.17 -16.72
N ALA A 132 0.97 -9.57 -17.98
CA ALA A 132 1.82 -10.69 -18.39
C ALA A 132 3.32 -10.43 -18.15
N VAL A 133 3.81 -9.20 -18.38
CA VAL A 133 5.20 -8.83 -18.02
C VAL A 133 5.42 -8.93 -16.51
N LYS A 134 4.53 -8.33 -15.71
CA LYS A 134 4.66 -8.36 -14.25
C LYS A 134 4.56 -9.76 -13.68
N GLU A 135 3.67 -10.59 -14.21
CA GLU A 135 3.55 -12.00 -13.81
C GLU A 135 4.84 -12.76 -14.12
N ARG A 136 5.43 -12.60 -15.32
CA ARG A 136 6.72 -13.21 -15.65
C ARG A 136 7.85 -12.73 -14.72
N GLN A 137 7.89 -11.44 -14.40
CA GLN A 137 8.88 -10.89 -13.47
C GLN A 137 8.74 -11.48 -12.07
N TRP A 138 7.51 -11.58 -11.56
CA TRP A 138 7.24 -12.18 -10.25
C TRP A 138 7.55 -13.69 -10.23
N ILE A 139 7.22 -14.44 -11.28
CA ILE A 139 7.60 -15.86 -11.37
C ILE A 139 9.12 -16.03 -11.30
N ARG A 140 9.89 -15.14 -11.96
CA ARG A 140 11.36 -15.17 -11.91
C ARG A 140 11.92 -14.90 -10.50
N THR A 141 11.17 -14.24 -9.62
CA THR A 141 11.58 -13.99 -8.23
C THR A 141 11.23 -15.13 -7.28
N LEU A 142 10.40 -16.09 -7.69
CA LEU A 142 10.02 -17.24 -6.86
C LEU A 142 11.20 -18.22 -6.67
N PRO A 143 11.20 -19.04 -5.61
CA PRO A 143 12.12 -20.17 -5.49
C PRO A 143 12.06 -21.11 -6.71
N ARG A 144 13.22 -21.65 -7.12
CA ARG A 144 13.31 -22.63 -8.23
C ARG A 144 12.27 -23.77 -8.18
N PRO A 145 12.01 -24.45 -7.04
CA PRO A 145 11.00 -25.52 -7.01
C PRO A 145 9.60 -25.02 -7.37
N ASP A 146 9.23 -23.80 -6.95
CA ASP A 146 7.93 -23.22 -7.30
C ASP A 146 7.86 -22.83 -8.78
N GLN A 147 8.98 -22.36 -9.36
CA GLN A 147 9.08 -22.09 -10.80
C GLN A 147 8.89 -23.35 -11.63
N GLU A 148 9.54 -24.46 -11.24
CA GLU A 148 9.43 -25.76 -11.90
C GLU A 148 8.02 -26.33 -11.76
N ALA A 149 7.40 -26.23 -10.58
CA ALA A 149 6.02 -26.64 -10.37
C ALA A 149 5.05 -25.87 -11.26
N LEU A 150 5.22 -24.56 -11.40
CA LEU A 150 4.42 -23.74 -12.33
C LEU A 150 4.65 -24.15 -13.79
N ALA A 151 5.89 -24.44 -14.19
CA ALA A 151 6.20 -24.89 -15.54
C ALA A 151 5.54 -26.25 -15.86
N GLN A 152 5.57 -27.20 -14.92
CA GLN A 152 4.91 -28.49 -15.05
C GLN A 152 3.38 -28.35 -15.09
N ALA A 153 2.80 -27.55 -14.19
CA ALA A 153 1.36 -27.29 -14.16
C ALA A 153 0.88 -26.70 -15.49
N ARG A 154 1.66 -25.78 -16.08
CA ARG A 154 1.39 -25.19 -17.39
C ARG A 154 1.36 -26.21 -18.54
N GLN A 155 2.14 -27.29 -18.46
CA GLN A 155 2.12 -28.37 -19.44
C GLN A 155 0.91 -29.31 -19.30
N ARG A 156 0.34 -29.40 -18.09
CA ARG A 156 -0.82 -30.27 -17.80
C ARG A 156 -2.14 -29.60 -18.19
N SER A 157 -2.43 -28.44 -17.61
CA SER A 157 -3.62 -27.66 -17.95
C SER A 157 -3.50 -26.20 -17.53
N GLU A 158 -4.20 -25.30 -18.23
CA GLU A 158 -4.24 -23.88 -17.83
C GLU A 158 -4.93 -23.69 -16.47
N ALA A 159 -5.96 -24.49 -16.18
CA ALA A 159 -6.67 -24.44 -14.91
C ALA A 159 -5.76 -24.76 -13.71
N GLU A 160 -4.96 -25.83 -13.80
CA GLU A 160 -3.98 -26.19 -12.77
C GLU A 160 -2.92 -25.10 -12.58
N TYR A 161 -2.41 -24.55 -13.69
CA TYR A 161 -1.46 -23.43 -13.64
C TYR A 161 -2.05 -22.23 -12.89
N ARG A 162 -3.28 -21.83 -13.21
CA ARG A 162 -3.96 -20.70 -12.56
C ARG A 162 -4.20 -20.95 -11.08
N GLN A 163 -4.62 -22.16 -10.71
CA GLN A 163 -4.84 -22.52 -9.32
C GLN A 163 -3.55 -22.45 -8.50
N LEU A 164 -2.47 -23.05 -9.02
CA LEU A 164 -1.16 -23.01 -8.35
C LEU A 164 -0.61 -21.59 -8.26
N LEU A 165 -0.78 -20.78 -9.31
CA LEU A 165 -0.37 -19.39 -9.33
C LEU A 165 -1.07 -18.57 -8.22
N GLU A 166 -2.37 -18.76 -8.01
CA GLU A 166 -3.11 -18.06 -6.96
C GLU A 166 -2.70 -18.52 -5.56
N GLN A 167 -2.49 -19.83 -5.36
CA GLN A 167 -1.97 -20.36 -4.09
C GLN A 167 -0.61 -19.75 -3.73
N LEU A 168 0.29 -19.63 -4.71
CA LEU A 168 1.60 -19.02 -4.50
C LEU A 168 1.50 -17.52 -4.21
N ARG A 169 0.57 -16.79 -4.86
CA ARG A 169 0.29 -15.39 -4.54
C ARG A 169 -0.26 -15.22 -3.13
N ASP A 170 -1.14 -16.11 -2.70
CA ASP A 170 -1.69 -16.05 -1.34
C ASP A 170 -0.62 -16.35 -0.28
N ARG A 171 0.28 -17.29 -0.56
CA ARG A 171 1.46 -17.54 0.29
C ARG A 171 2.39 -16.31 0.34
N ASP A 172 2.64 -15.66 -0.79
CA ASP A 172 3.48 -14.46 -0.86
C ASP A 172 2.86 -13.29 -0.08
N LYS A 173 1.53 -13.06 -0.23
CA LYS A 173 0.79 -12.08 0.59
C LYS A 173 0.90 -12.40 2.08
N GLN A 174 0.82 -13.66 2.47
CA GLN A 174 0.98 -14.07 3.87
C GLN A 174 2.40 -13.78 4.37
N LEU A 175 3.42 -14.12 3.58
CA LEU A 175 4.80 -13.78 3.90
C LEU A 175 4.98 -12.27 4.02
N ASP A 176 4.45 -11.46 3.10
CA ASP A 176 4.49 -10.01 3.20
C ASP A 176 3.81 -9.51 4.48
N LEU A 177 2.68 -10.09 4.89
CA LEU A 177 2.04 -9.76 6.16
C LEU A 177 2.92 -10.16 7.34
N GLU A 178 3.52 -11.35 7.32
CA GLU A 178 4.45 -11.84 8.33
C GLU A 178 5.71 -10.98 8.41
N TRP A 179 6.27 -10.55 7.28
CA TRP A 179 7.42 -9.66 7.19
C TRP A 179 7.06 -8.26 7.64
N ASN A 180 5.89 -7.73 7.29
CA ASN A 180 5.43 -6.43 7.77
C ASN A 180 5.16 -6.44 9.27
N LEU A 181 4.68 -7.57 9.80
CA LEU A 181 4.63 -7.81 11.23
C LEU A 181 6.06 -7.83 11.78
N ALA A 182 6.89 -8.77 11.34
CA ALA A 182 8.24 -9.04 11.88
C ALA A 182 9.25 -7.92 11.66
N ALA A 183 8.99 -7.03 10.69
CA ALA A 183 9.83 -5.88 10.38
C ALA A 183 10.06 -5.11 11.69
N PRO A 184 11.33 -4.80 12.00
CA PRO A 184 11.61 -3.99 13.15
C PRO A 184 10.77 -2.71 13.02
N PRO A 185 10.19 -2.26 14.14
CA PRO A 185 9.59 -0.93 14.23
C PRO A 185 10.47 0.05 13.47
N SER A 186 9.95 0.72 12.44
CA SER A 186 10.74 1.71 11.68
C SER A 186 11.42 2.66 12.68
N GLU A 187 12.60 3.19 12.35
CA GLU A 187 13.48 3.97 13.25
C GLU A 187 12.74 5.04 14.10
N ASN A 188 11.58 5.50 13.65
CA ASN A 188 10.62 6.33 14.38
C ASN A 188 9.75 5.63 15.45
N GLN A 189 10.01 4.38 15.85
CA GLN A 189 9.20 3.63 16.81
C GLN A 189 9.95 3.28 18.10
N GLU A 190 11.11 3.89 18.35
CA GLU A 190 11.82 3.75 19.64
C GLU A 190 10.95 4.19 20.82
N TRP A 191 10.07 5.17 20.61
CA TRP A 191 9.09 5.64 21.60
C TRP A 191 8.14 4.54 22.07
N VAL A 192 7.91 3.48 21.27
CA VAL A 192 7.00 2.38 21.61
C VAL A 192 7.60 1.49 22.69
N ARG A 193 8.94 1.32 22.72
CA ARG A 193 9.63 0.46 23.70
C ARG A 193 9.30 0.80 25.17
N PRO A 194 9.44 2.07 25.64
CA PRO A 194 9.11 2.41 27.01
C PRO A 194 7.61 2.28 27.32
N VAL A 195 6.73 2.49 26.35
CA VAL A 195 5.28 2.29 26.51
C VAL A 195 4.97 0.82 26.76
N ILE A 196 5.54 -0.08 25.94
CA ILE A 196 5.39 -1.53 26.09
C ILE A 196 5.96 -2.01 27.43
N ALA A 197 7.15 -1.55 27.82
CA ALA A 197 7.78 -1.94 29.08
C ALA A 197 6.94 -1.51 30.29
N ARG A 198 6.37 -0.30 30.25
CA ARG A 198 5.46 0.20 31.29
C ARG A 198 4.18 -0.63 31.35
N TRP A 199 3.60 -0.94 30.21
CA TRP A 199 2.39 -1.77 30.12
C TRP A 199 2.62 -3.19 30.64
N PHE A 200 3.71 -3.84 30.23
CA PHE A 200 4.08 -5.14 30.77
C PHE A 200 4.29 -5.09 32.30
N LYS A 201 4.94 -4.05 32.82
CA LYS A 201 5.11 -3.86 34.26
C LYS A 201 3.77 -3.75 35.02
N GLN A 202 2.76 -3.09 34.42
CA GLN A 202 1.41 -2.98 34.98
C GLN A 202 0.67 -4.33 34.94
N LEU A 203 0.85 -5.10 33.86
CA LEU A 203 0.19 -6.39 33.69
C LEU A 203 0.81 -7.51 34.54
N ARG A 204 2.13 -7.45 34.77
CA ARG A 204 2.93 -8.51 35.44
C ARG A 204 2.33 -9.07 36.74
N PRO A 205 1.76 -8.28 37.67
CA PRO A 205 1.19 -8.82 38.91
C PRO A 205 0.00 -9.77 38.71
N TYR A 206 -0.69 -9.66 37.57
CA TYR A 206 -1.88 -10.45 37.25
C TYR A 206 -1.55 -11.72 36.46
N LEU A 207 -0.33 -11.81 35.92
CA LEU A 207 0.09 -12.92 35.07
C LEU A 207 0.50 -14.14 35.89
N SER A 208 -0.02 -15.30 35.53
CA SER A 208 0.47 -16.59 36.01
C SER A 208 1.92 -16.85 35.59
N PRO A 209 2.67 -17.70 36.31
CA PRO A 209 4.05 -18.04 35.92
C PRO A 209 4.18 -18.59 34.49
N GLN A 210 3.19 -19.37 34.05
CA GLN A 210 3.15 -19.93 32.69
C GLN A 210 3.00 -18.84 31.62
N GLU A 211 2.11 -17.86 31.84
CA GLU A 211 1.92 -16.73 30.93
C GLU A 211 3.16 -15.83 30.88
N GLN A 212 3.83 -15.61 32.02
CA GLN A 212 5.09 -14.87 32.07
C GLN A 212 6.19 -15.58 31.27
N GLN A 213 6.28 -16.90 31.38
CA GLN A 213 7.25 -17.70 30.61
C GLN A 213 6.93 -17.63 29.11
N LEU A 214 5.66 -17.80 28.73
CA LEU A 214 5.22 -17.70 27.33
C LEU A 214 5.58 -16.32 26.73
N LEU A 215 5.27 -15.23 27.45
CA LEU A 215 5.64 -13.88 27.01
C LEU A 215 7.15 -13.72 26.85
N ALA A 216 7.96 -14.25 27.77
CA ALA A 216 9.41 -14.18 27.68
C ALA A 216 9.98 -14.97 26.49
N GLU A 217 9.40 -16.13 26.17
CA GLU A 217 9.78 -16.94 25.00
C GLU A 217 9.40 -16.25 23.69
N VAL A 218 8.18 -15.71 23.60
CA VAL A 218 7.70 -14.98 22.42
C VAL A 218 8.49 -13.68 22.23
N GLN A 219 8.80 -12.93 23.30
CA GLN A 219 9.59 -11.70 23.24
C GLN A 219 10.97 -11.92 22.60
N LYS A 220 11.61 -13.06 22.87
CA LYS A 220 12.92 -13.43 22.30
C LYS A 220 12.84 -13.81 20.82
N ARG A 221 11.71 -14.36 20.37
CA ARG A 221 11.57 -14.99 19.05
C ARG A 221 10.85 -14.13 18.02
N ASN A 222 9.77 -13.45 18.42
CA ASN A 222 8.86 -12.77 17.51
C ASN A 222 8.17 -11.59 18.23
N ARG A 223 8.73 -10.39 18.05
CA ARG A 223 8.27 -9.16 18.73
C ARG A 223 6.81 -8.76 18.39
N PRO A 224 6.32 -8.95 17.16
CA PRO A 224 4.90 -8.71 16.84
C PRO A 224 3.94 -9.60 17.62
N LEU A 225 4.23 -10.90 17.67
CA LEU A 225 3.43 -11.84 18.44
C LEU A 225 3.46 -11.50 19.93
N TYR A 226 4.58 -10.97 20.42
CA TYR A 226 4.68 -10.51 21.80
C TYR A 226 3.67 -9.39 22.11
N LEU A 227 3.48 -8.41 21.20
CA LEU A 227 2.53 -7.32 21.41
C LEU A 227 1.08 -7.79 21.33
N TYR A 228 0.80 -8.71 20.42
CA TYR A 228 -0.50 -9.36 20.31
C TYR A 228 -0.84 -10.15 21.60
N LEU A 229 0.06 -11.03 22.03
CA LEU A 229 -0.12 -11.84 23.24
C LEU A 229 -0.25 -10.95 24.50
N LEU A 230 0.52 -9.86 24.54
CA LEU A 230 0.43 -8.89 25.63
C LEU A 230 -0.95 -8.21 25.66
N ALA A 231 -1.53 -7.91 24.50
CA ALA A 231 -2.88 -7.36 24.39
C ALA A 231 -3.96 -8.35 24.82
N GLU A 232 -3.87 -9.60 24.37
CA GLU A 232 -4.79 -10.67 24.75
C GLU A 232 -4.78 -10.91 26.26
N LEU A 233 -3.60 -10.97 26.87
CA LEU A 233 -3.47 -11.11 28.33
C LEU A 233 -3.95 -9.87 29.07
N SER A 234 -3.74 -8.67 28.52
CA SER A 234 -4.28 -7.43 29.09
C SER A 234 -5.81 -7.43 29.10
N GLU A 235 -6.45 -7.89 28.02
CA GLU A 235 -7.90 -8.03 27.95
C GLU A 235 -8.42 -9.10 28.92
N LYS A 236 -7.77 -10.27 28.97
CA LYS A 236 -8.08 -11.36 29.92
C LYS A 236 -8.03 -10.90 31.37
N HIS A 237 -7.08 -10.05 31.73
CA HIS A 237 -6.88 -9.53 33.09
C HIS A 237 -7.49 -8.14 33.32
N HIS A 238 -8.30 -7.64 32.37
CA HIS A 238 -8.95 -6.32 32.41
C HIS A 238 -8.00 -5.13 32.65
N VAL A 239 -6.74 -5.27 32.22
CA VAL A 239 -5.76 -4.17 32.22
C VAL A 239 -5.95 -3.38 30.92
N PRO A 240 -6.10 -2.04 30.95
CA PRO A 240 -6.29 -1.26 29.75
C PRO A 240 -5.01 -1.24 28.90
N VAL A 241 -5.16 -1.41 27.59
CA VAL A 241 -4.07 -1.27 26.63
C VAL A 241 -3.76 0.23 26.46
N PRO A 242 -2.48 0.65 26.46
CA PRO A 242 -2.12 2.05 26.27
C PRO A 242 -2.68 2.63 24.96
N ALA A 243 -3.30 3.82 25.04
CA ALA A 243 -3.91 4.49 23.90
C ALA A 243 -2.94 4.70 22.71
N ASP A 244 -1.68 4.97 23.02
CA ASP A 244 -0.64 5.20 22.00
C ASP A 244 -0.37 3.94 21.16
N LEU A 245 -0.53 2.74 21.74
CA LEU A 245 -0.31 1.47 21.04
C LEU A 245 -1.45 1.14 20.08
N HIS A 246 -2.69 1.55 20.39
CA HIS A 246 -3.81 1.39 19.46
C HIS A 246 -3.58 2.11 18.14
N ARG A 247 -2.94 3.29 18.18
CA ARG A 247 -2.63 4.08 16.98
C ARG A 247 -1.59 3.43 16.08
N SER A 248 -0.70 2.62 16.68
CA SER A 248 0.45 2.05 15.99
C SER A 248 0.15 0.81 15.13
N ARG A 249 -1.10 0.29 15.13
CA ARG A 249 -1.50 -0.98 14.48
C ARG A 249 -0.68 -2.21 14.92
N LEU A 250 0.07 -2.10 16.02
CA LEU A 250 0.98 -3.15 16.49
C LEU A 250 0.28 -4.27 17.29
N ILE A 251 -0.99 -4.10 17.63
CA ILE A 251 -1.72 -4.99 18.56
C ILE A 251 -2.47 -6.10 17.83
N TYR A 252 -2.98 -5.84 16.63
CA TYR A 252 -3.83 -6.78 15.90
C TYR A 252 -3.12 -7.29 14.65
N PRO A 253 -3.30 -8.57 14.28
CA PRO A 253 -2.82 -9.07 13.01
C PRO A 253 -3.41 -8.23 11.87
N PRO A 254 -2.63 -7.89 10.83
CA PRO A 254 -3.14 -7.17 9.69
C PRO A 254 -4.22 -8.00 9.00
N VAL A 255 -5.39 -7.40 8.82
CA VAL A 255 -6.49 -7.99 8.06
C VAL A 255 -6.38 -7.48 6.62
N PRO A 256 -6.49 -8.35 5.60
CA PRO A 256 -6.53 -7.91 4.21
C PRO A 256 -7.59 -6.82 4.02
N GLN A 257 -7.22 -5.73 3.35
CA GLN A 257 -8.09 -4.57 3.22
C GLN A 257 -9.44 -4.92 2.56
N THR A 258 -9.44 -5.87 1.62
CA THR A 258 -10.67 -6.39 0.99
C THR A 258 -11.63 -7.01 2.00
N ARG A 259 -11.13 -7.76 2.99
CA ARG A 259 -11.93 -8.32 4.07
C ARG A 259 -12.46 -7.25 5.01
N LEU A 260 -11.65 -6.27 5.40
CA LEU A 260 -12.12 -5.15 6.23
C LEU A 260 -13.27 -4.39 5.57
N TRP A 261 -13.19 -4.15 4.26
CA TRP A 261 -14.28 -3.51 3.53
C TRP A 261 -15.53 -4.38 3.41
N GLN A 262 -15.38 -5.71 3.29
CA GLN A 262 -16.51 -6.64 3.33
C GLN A 262 -17.18 -6.64 4.70
N PHE A 263 -16.39 -6.75 5.78
CA PHE A 263 -16.86 -6.65 7.16
C PHE A 263 -17.61 -5.35 7.42
N LEU A 264 -17.01 -4.20 7.05
CA LEU A 264 -17.65 -2.89 7.19
C LEU A 264 -19.02 -2.83 6.48
N ARG A 265 -19.13 -3.43 5.29
CA ARG A 265 -20.34 -3.38 4.45
C ARG A 265 -21.40 -4.40 4.81
N ASN A 266 -21.02 -5.54 5.35
CA ASN A 266 -21.91 -6.69 5.48
C ASN A 266 -22.24 -7.02 6.94
N GLU A 267 -21.35 -6.71 7.88
CA GLU A 267 -21.44 -7.21 9.25
C GLU A 267 -21.63 -6.11 10.28
N LEU A 268 -21.10 -4.90 10.05
CA LEU A 268 -21.38 -3.75 10.90
C LEU A 268 -22.77 -3.18 10.63
N ASP A 269 -23.44 -2.73 11.69
CA ASP A 269 -24.73 -2.04 11.59
C ASP A 269 -24.61 -0.72 10.82
N ALA A 270 -25.75 -0.20 10.35
CA ALA A 270 -25.78 0.97 9.49
C ALA A 270 -25.21 2.24 10.17
N SER A 271 -25.42 2.41 11.48
CA SER A 271 -24.94 3.58 12.22
C SER A 271 -23.42 3.54 12.35
N THR A 272 -22.88 2.43 12.83
CA THR A 272 -21.42 2.23 12.97
C THR A 272 -20.72 2.33 11.62
N ARG A 273 -21.31 1.77 10.56
CA ARG A 273 -20.80 1.90 9.19
C ARG A 273 -20.74 3.35 8.74
N GLN A 274 -21.80 4.13 8.94
CA GLN A 274 -21.84 5.54 8.56
C GLN A 274 -20.80 6.37 9.31
N GLU A 275 -20.56 6.05 10.59
CA GLU A 275 -19.49 6.67 11.37
C GLU A 275 -18.12 6.39 10.75
N PHE A 276 -17.78 5.12 10.49
CA PHE A 276 -16.52 4.77 9.83
C PHE A 276 -16.37 5.44 8.47
N GLU A 277 -17.42 5.45 7.65
CA GLU A 277 -17.41 6.15 6.35
C GLU A 277 -17.16 7.65 6.48
N ARG A 278 -17.70 8.30 7.52
CA ARG A 278 -17.41 9.71 7.84
C ARG A 278 -15.94 9.89 8.20
N ARG A 279 -15.42 9.08 9.12
CA ARG A 279 -14.02 9.15 9.59
C ARG A 279 -13.02 8.86 8.47
N PHE A 280 -13.35 7.97 7.52
CA PHE A 280 -12.49 7.67 6.37
C PHE A 280 -12.39 8.82 5.34
N ARG A 281 -13.37 9.75 5.33
CA ARG A 281 -13.33 10.96 4.50
C ARG A 281 -12.36 11.99 5.05
N ASP A 282 -12.15 12.01 6.36
CA ASP A 282 -11.17 12.89 7.01
C ASP A 282 -9.75 12.27 6.92
N PRO A 283 -8.79 12.90 6.22
CA PRO A 283 -7.42 12.41 6.16
C PRO A 283 -6.74 12.28 7.53
N ALA A 284 -7.09 13.13 8.50
CA ALA A 284 -6.49 13.11 9.84
C ALA A 284 -6.97 11.93 10.69
N GLU A 285 -8.21 11.48 10.47
CA GLU A 285 -8.81 10.37 11.21
C GLU A 285 -8.69 9.02 10.50
N ARG A 286 -8.41 9.01 9.19
CA ARG A 286 -8.39 7.79 8.36
C ARG A 286 -7.57 6.65 8.95
N ASP A 287 -6.37 6.95 9.45
CA ASP A 287 -5.49 5.91 9.99
C ASP A 287 -6.01 5.32 11.31
N LEU A 288 -6.61 6.16 12.15
CA LEU A 288 -7.28 5.76 13.39
C LEU A 288 -8.53 4.94 13.09
N ALA A 289 -9.36 5.40 12.15
CA ALA A 289 -10.54 4.69 11.70
C ALA A 289 -10.20 3.30 11.15
N LEU A 290 -9.08 3.15 10.43
CA LEU A 290 -8.63 1.85 9.96
C LEU A 290 -8.19 0.94 11.11
N ALA A 291 -7.48 1.48 12.11
CA ALA A 291 -7.08 0.72 13.29
C ALA A 291 -8.29 0.26 14.12
N ASP A 292 -9.27 1.14 14.31
CA ASP A 292 -10.52 0.84 14.99
C ASP A 292 -11.35 -0.19 14.22
N LEU A 293 -11.36 -0.14 12.88
CA LEU A 293 -12.04 -1.13 12.05
C LEU A 293 -11.37 -2.51 12.15
N VAL A 294 -10.04 -2.58 12.17
CA VAL A 294 -9.29 -3.83 12.40
C VAL A 294 -9.61 -4.39 13.78
N ARG A 295 -9.69 -3.54 14.80
CA ARG A 295 -10.10 -3.97 16.15
C ARG A 295 -11.52 -4.53 16.14
N ALA A 296 -12.48 -3.81 15.57
CA ALA A 296 -13.87 -4.25 15.48
C ALA A 296 -14.00 -5.59 14.74
N TYR A 297 -13.21 -5.77 13.67
CA TYR A 297 -13.12 -7.05 12.96
C TYR A 297 -12.70 -8.19 13.89
N TRP A 298 -11.58 -8.04 14.60
CA TRP A 298 -11.10 -9.11 15.48
C TRP A 298 -12.00 -9.36 16.69
N GLN A 299 -12.70 -8.34 17.18
CA GLN A 299 -13.72 -8.51 18.22
C GLN A 299 -14.93 -9.32 17.72
N ALA A 300 -15.32 -9.15 16.45
CA ALA A 300 -16.40 -9.92 15.84
C ALA A 300 -15.97 -11.35 15.44
N HIS A 301 -14.68 -11.58 15.19
CA HIS A 301 -14.14 -12.86 14.74
C HIS A 301 -13.09 -13.47 15.70
N PRO A 302 -13.42 -13.73 16.99
CA PRO A 302 -12.46 -14.22 17.97
C PRO A 302 -11.92 -15.61 17.63
N GLN A 303 -12.72 -16.46 16.96
CA GLN A 303 -12.29 -17.79 16.54
C GLN A 303 -11.21 -17.75 15.45
N GLU A 304 -11.31 -16.83 14.49
CA GLU A 304 -10.30 -16.68 13.44
C GLU A 304 -8.97 -16.20 14.00
N LEU A 305 -9.05 -15.26 14.95
CA LEU A 305 -7.90 -14.77 15.69
C LEU A 305 -7.21 -15.90 16.46
N HIS A 306 -8.01 -16.72 17.15
CA HIS A 306 -7.51 -17.89 17.88
C HIS A 306 -6.86 -18.93 16.94
N GLN A 307 -7.46 -19.21 15.78
CA GLN A 307 -6.87 -20.12 14.79
C GLN A 307 -5.54 -19.60 14.23
N LEU A 308 -5.44 -18.30 13.97
CA LEU A 308 -4.17 -17.68 13.57
C LEU A 308 -3.12 -17.86 14.67
N HIS A 309 -3.52 -17.65 15.92
CA HIS A 309 -2.64 -17.85 17.08
C HIS A 309 -2.17 -19.30 17.18
N GLU A 310 -3.07 -20.29 17.11
CA GLU A 310 -2.68 -21.70 17.16
C GLU A 310 -1.73 -22.09 16.02
N ARG A 311 -1.99 -21.61 14.79
CA ARG A 311 -1.11 -21.88 13.64
C ARG A 311 0.28 -21.34 13.87
N GLU A 312 0.38 -20.14 14.42
CA GLU A 312 1.66 -19.51 14.68
C GLU A 312 2.40 -20.16 15.86
N ILE A 313 1.69 -20.55 16.92
CA ILE A 313 2.25 -21.38 17.99
C ILE A 313 2.80 -22.69 17.42
N ARG A 314 2.01 -23.41 16.62
CA ARG A 314 2.45 -24.68 16.01
C ARG A 314 3.69 -24.49 15.15
N ARG A 315 3.73 -23.45 14.30
CA ARG A 315 4.92 -23.11 13.52
C ARG A 315 6.16 -22.84 14.38
N LEU A 316 6.00 -22.18 15.53
CA LEU A 316 7.11 -21.94 16.45
C LEU A 316 7.61 -23.23 17.12
N HIS A 317 6.76 -24.25 17.27
CA HIS A 317 7.11 -25.56 17.81
C HIS A 317 7.69 -26.49 16.73
N ASP A 318 7.16 -26.44 15.51
CA ASP A 318 7.50 -27.32 14.40
C ASP A 318 8.74 -26.87 13.60
N LYS A 319 9.42 -25.79 14.02
CA LYS A 319 10.68 -25.39 13.35
C LYS A 319 11.69 -26.54 13.45
N PRO A 320 12.17 -27.07 12.31
CA PRO A 320 13.09 -28.20 12.31
C PRO A 320 14.32 -27.84 13.12
N LYS A 321 14.74 -28.73 14.03
CA LYS A 321 16.01 -28.57 14.74
C LYS A 321 17.09 -28.38 13.68
N PRO A 322 17.98 -27.37 13.81
CA PRO A 322 19.06 -27.18 12.86
C PRO A 322 19.84 -28.50 12.77
N ASN A 323 19.94 -29.07 11.55
CA ASN A 323 20.79 -30.24 11.32
C ASN A 323 22.20 -29.86 11.78
N LYS A 324 22.68 -30.58 12.79
CA LYS A 324 24.03 -30.43 13.32
C LYS A 324 25.06 -31.07 12.38
#